data_AF-A0A3M1QWU3-F1
#
_entry.id   AF-A0A3M1QWU3-F1
#
_cell.length_a   1.000
_cell.length_b   1.000
_cell.length_c   1.000
_cell.angle_alpha   90.00
_cell.angle_beta   90.00
_cell.angle_gamma   90.00
#
_symmetry.space_group_name_H-M   'P 1'
#
loop_
_entity.id
_entity.type
_entity.pdbx_description
1 polymer ?
#
loop_
_entity_poly.entity_id
_entity_poly.type
_entity_poly.pdbx_seq_one_letter_code
_entity_poly.pdbx_strand_id
1 'polypeptide(L)'
;MTDLCYTPATQLAAAIRNKTLSPVEVIEAFLQRIEQLNPRLNAYCTVTADLARAAAREAEAAVMRGEELGPLHGVPFSIKDLTVTRGVRTTFGSKIFADYIPDQDAVLVERLRAAGGILLGKTNTPEFGCKALTDNRVFGTTYNPWNPVMTPGGSSGGAGAAVAAGMGPLAEGSDLAGSIRIPASFCGIVGLKPSPGRIPRHPTLNAWNTLSVHGPMTRTVADAALMLQVMAGPDDRDPLSLPQTGEDFCAAVQGDLDLTGLRIAWTPDLNMVPVEPVVKEICAKAVQVFADLGGIVEEGSPDFEGAHELFAVLNANLRMAAVGDYVEQWAE
;
A
#
# COMPACT_ATOMS: atom_id res chain seq x y z
N MET A 1 -6.86 28.02 -1.71
CA MET A 1 -6.96 26.84 -2.59
C MET A 1 -6.46 25.65 -1.80
N THR A 2 -7.18 24.55 -1.80
CA THR A 2 -6.75 23.28 -1.20
C THR A 2 -5.48 22.80 -1.91
N ASP A 3 -4.48 22.31 -1.17
CA ASP A 3 -3.24 21.79 -1.73
C ASP A 3 -3.53 20.56 -2.61
N LEU A 4 -3.23 20.66 -3.92
CA LEU A 4 -3.51 19.63 -4.93
C LEU A 4 -2.92 18.26 -4.56
N CYS A 5 -1.75 18.24 -3.91
CA CYS A 5 -1.08 17.01 -3.50
C CYS A 5 -1.83 16.25 -2.38
N TYR A 6 -2.75 16.92 -1.68
CA TYR A 6 -3.61 16.32 -0.66
C TYR A 6 -5.00 15.93 -1.17
N THR A 7 -5.37 16.30 -2.40
CA THR A 7 -6.65 15.91 -3.01
C THR A 7 -6.78 14.38 -3.06
N PRO A 8 -7.93 13.81 -2.62
CA PRO A 8 -8.19 12.37 -2.71
C PRO A 8 -8.12 11.85 -4.15
N ALA A 9 -7.66 10.61 -4.34
CA ALA A 9 -7.55 9.97 -5.65
C ALA A 9 -8.89 9.90 -6.39
N THR A 10 -9.96 9.56 -5.66
CA THR A 10 -11.34 9.58 -6.13
C THR A 10 -11.75 10.94 -6.73
N GLN A 11 -11.34 12.04 -6.11
CA GLN A 11 -11.62 13.40 -6.59
C GLN A 11 -10.73 13.78 -7.77
N LEU A 12 -9.46 13.38 -7.77
CA LEU A 12 -8.55 13.57 -8.91
C LEU A 12 -9.09 12.88 -10.17
N ALA A 13 -9.50 11.61 -10.06
CA ALA A 13 -10.09 10.85 -11.16
C ALA A 13 -11.33 11.56 -11.75
N ALA A 14 -12.22 12.04 -10.88
CA ALA A 14 -13.42 12.77 -11.29
C ALA A 14 -13.09 14.11 -11.97
N ALA A 15 -12.15 14.89 -11.40
CA ALA A 15 -11.74 16.18 -11.95
C ALA A 15 -11.06 16.05 -13.33
N ILE A 16 -10.19 15.05 -13.49
CA ILE A 16 -9.54 14.74 -14.77
C ILE A 16 -10.58 14.35 -15.82
N ARG A 17 -11.51 13.45 -15.47
CA ARG A 17 -12.61 13.03 -16.36
C ARG A 17 -13.48 14.21 -16.80
N ASN A 18 -13.73 15.14 -15.90
CA ASN A 18 -14.54 16.35 -16.15
C ASN A 18 -13.74 17.50 -16.76
N LYS A 19 -12.46 17.30 -17.09
CA LYS A 19 -11.56 18.31 -17.68
C LYS A 19 -11.37 19.55 -16.80
N THR A 20 -11.59 19.44 -15.49
CA THR A 20 -11.35 20.52 -14.53
C THR A 20 -9.93 20.52 -13.99
N LEU A 21 -9.20 19.40 -14.15
CA LEU A 21 -7.76 19.29 -13.92
C LEU A 21 -7.12 18.54 -15.08
N SER A 22 -5.93 18.96 -15.53
CA SER A 22 -5.13 18.16 -16.45
C SER A 22 -4.36 17.07 -15.70
N PRO A 23 -4.28 15.82 -16.21
CA PRO A 23 -3.40 14.81 -15.63
C PRO A 23 -1.92 15.23 -15.72
N VAL A 24 -1.54 16.08 -16.68
CA VAL A 24 -0.16 16.64 -16.76
C VAL A 24 0.11 17.56 -15.57
N GLU A 25 -0.81 18.46 -15.25
CA GLU A 25 -0.71 19.35 -14.08
C GLU A 25 -0.67 18.55 -12.77
N VAL A 26 -1.51 17.51 -12.66
CA VAL A 26 -1.55 16.62 -11.50
C VAL A 26 -0.21 15.92 -11.31
N ILE A 27 0.32 15.26 -12.34
CA ILE A 27 1.57 14.51 -12.23
C ILE A 27 2.75 15.44 -11.95
N GLU A 28 2.82 16.60 -12.59
CA GLU A 28 3.89 17.56 -12.35
C GLU A 28 3.87 18.08 -10.90
N ALA A 29 2.69 18.34 -10.33
CA ALA A 29 2.58 18.75 -8.92
C ALA A 29 3.11 17.68 -7.95
N PHE A 30 2.79 16.40 -8.18
CA PHE A 30 3.31 15.31 -7.35
C PHE A 30 4.81 15.09 -7.54
N LEU A 31 5.34 15.21 -8.75
CA LEU A 31 6.79 15.12 -9.00
C LEU A 31 7.56 16.24 -8.30
N GLN A 32 7.05 17.48 -8.34
CA GLN A 32 7.64 18.60 -7.61
C GLN A 32 7.60 18.37 -6.10
N ARG A 33 6.51 17.82 -5.57
CA ARG A 33 6.41 17.45 -4.15
C ARG A 33 7.43 16.39 -3.77
N ILE A 34 7.63 15.37 -4.61
CA ILE A 34 8.67 14.35 -4.42
C ILE A 34 10.06 14.99 -4.42
N GLU A 35 10.37 15.84 -5.39
CA GLU A 35 11.66 16.54 -5.46
C GLU A 35 11.96 17.36 -4.20
N GLN A 36 10.95 18.05 -3.66
CA GLN A 36 11.08 18.89 -2.47
C GLN A 36 11.25 18.11 -1.17
N LEU A 37 10.51 17.01 -0.99
CA LEU A 37 10.42 16.31 0.30
C LEU A 37 11.24 15.02 0.37
N ASN A 38 11.41 14.31 -0.74
CA ASN A 38 12.08 13.01 -0.75
C ASN A 38 13.54 13.07 -0.31
N PRO A 39 14.35 14.13 -0.56
CA PRO A 39 15.71 14.21 -0.02
C PRO A 39 15.78 14.14 1.52
N ARG A 40 14.70 14.50 2.22
CA ARG A 40 14.62 14.47 3.69
C ARG A 40 13.93 13.22 4.22
N LEU A 41 13.00 12.65 3.46
CA LEU A 41 12.18 11.51 3.89
C LEU A 41 12.68 10.17 3.36
N ASN A 42 13.33 10.17 2.19
CA ASN A 42 13.80 8.99 1.48
C ASN A 42 12.70 7.91 1.32
N ALA A 43 11.52 8.33 0.91
CA ALA A 43 10.33 7.49 0.77
C ALA A 43 10.26 6.80 -0.60
N TYR A 44 10.68 7.48 -1.67
CA TYR A 44 10.88 6.92 -3.00
C TYR A 44 12.35 6.55 -3.21
N CYS A 45 12.59 5.34 -3.70
CA CYS A 45 13.93 4.84 -4.04
C CYS A 45 14.23 4.86 -5.55
N THR A 46 13.19 4.82 -6.38
CA THR A 46 13.30 4.97 -7.84
C THR A 46 12.11 5.80 -8.32
N VAL A 47 12.32 7.04 -8.73
CA VAL A 47 11.27 7.92 -9.28
C VAL A 47 11.24 7.77 -10.80
N THR A 48 10.05 7.57 -11.37
CA THR A 48 9.86 7.36 -12.82
C THR A 48 9.37 8.63 -13.53
N ALA A 49 10.00 9.77 -13.26
CA ALA A 49 9.52 11.09 -13.67
C ALA A 49 9.22 11.21 -15.18
N ASP A 50 10.14 10.75 -16.03
CA ASP A 50 9.97 10.87 -17.48
C ASP A 50 8.86 9.95 -18.01
N LEU A 51 8.79 8.72 -17.49
CA LEU A 51 7.70 7.78 -17.80
C LEU A 51 6.35 8.33 -17.32
N ALA A 52 6.30 8.92 -16.13
CA ALA A 52 5.09 9.51 -15.57
C ALA A 52 4.62 10.71 -16.41
N ARG A 53 5.53 11.59 -16.82
CA ARG A 53 5.21 12.74 -17.70
C ARG A 53 4.74 12.29 -19.08
N ALA A 54 5.34 11.24 -19.65
CA ALA A 54 4.89 10.67 -20.92
C ALA A 54 3.46 10.11 -20.80
N ALA A 55 3.22 9.28 -19.79
CA ALA A 55 1.90 8.71 -19.51
C ALA A 55 0.84 9.79 -19.21
N ALA A 56 1.21 10.89 -18.55
CA ALA A 56 0.31 12.01 -18.30
C ALA A 56 -0.16 12.71 -19.58
N ARG A 57 0.75 12.89 -20.55
CA ARG A 57 0.42 13.46 -21.87
C ARG A 57 -0.49 12.52 -22.66
N GLU A 58 -0.24 11.21 -22.60
CA GLU A 58 -1.11 10.20 -23.23
C GLU A 58 -2.51 10.20 -22.59
N ALA A 59 -2.57 10.26 -21.25
CA ALA A 59 -3.82 10.34 -20.51
C ALA A 59 -4.62 11.61 -20.83
N GLU A 60 -3.95 12.77 -20.95
CA GLU A 60 -4.59 14.03 -21.36
C GLU A 60 -5.14 13.92 -22.79
N ALA A 61 -4.37 13.35 -23.72
CA ALA A 61 -4.81 13.17 -25.10
C ALA A 61 -6.06 12.26 -25.19
N ALA A 62 -6.12 11.19 -24.38
CA ALA A 62 -7.29 10.32 -24.28
C ALA A 62 -8.54 11.06 -23.77
N VAL A 63 -8.40 11.91 -22.73
CA VAL A 63 -9.46 12.77 -22.20
C VAL A 63 -9.97 13.74 -23.28
N MET A 64 -9.06 14.33 -24.06
CA MET A 64 -9.42 15.28 -25.11
C MET A 64 -10.12 14.62 -26.31
N ARG A 65 -9.75 13.38 -26.64
CA ARG A 65 -10.42 12.56 -27.66
C ARG A 65 -11.78 12.01 -27.21
N GLY A 66 -12.11 12.10 -25.92
CA GLY A 66 -13.36 11.56 -25.37
C GLY A 66 -13.39 10.03 -25.35
N GLU A 67 -12.23 9.41 -25.12
CA GLU A 67 -12.11 7.96 -25.00
C GLU A 67 -12.81 7.43 -23.74
N GLU A 68 -13.06 6.13 -23.71
CA GLU A 68 -13.50 5.45 -22.49
C GLU A 68 -12.33 5.42 -21.48
N LEU A 69 -12.51 6.09 -20.34
CA LEU A 69 -11.45 6.27 -19.35
C LEU A 69 -11.64 5.31 -18.18
N GLY A 70 -10.59 4.57 -17.84
CA GLY A 70 -10.55 3.67 -16.69
C GLY A 70 -10.79 4.38 -15.35
N PRO A 71 -11.06 3.63 -14.26
CA PRO A 71 -11.43 4.20 -12.97
C PRO A 71 -10.32 5.02 -12.30
N LEU A 72 -9.06 4.80 -12.66
CA LEU A 72 -7.88 5.53 -12.16
C LEU A 72 -7.26 6.44 -13.21
N HIS A 73 -7.97 6.77 -14.30
CA HIS A 73 -7.39 7.50 -15.42
C HIS A 73 -6.71 8.81 -14.99
N GLY A 74 -5.40 8.89 -15.23
CA GLY A 74 -4.57 10.05 -14.90
C GLY A 74 -4.19 10.18 -13.42
N VAL A 75 -4.63 9.26 -12.55
CA VAL A 75 -4.34 9.30 -11.12
C VAL A 75 -2.95 8.71 -10.82
N PRO A 76 -2.10 9.41 -10.05
CA PRO A 76 -0.80 8.89 -9.68
C PRO A 76 -0.88 7.74 -8.67
N PHE A 77 -0.02 6.74 -8.83
CA PHE A 77 0.22 5.68 -7.84
C PHE A 77 1.70 5.36 -7.69
N SER A 78 2.05 4.70 -6.59
CA SER A 78 3.39 4.19 -6.32
C SER A 78 3.36 2.71 -5.93
N ILE A 79 4.48 2.02 -6.16
CA ILE A 79 4.59 0.57 -5.94
C ILE A 79 5.74 0.30 -4.97
N LYS A 80 5.57 -0.62 -4.02
CA LYS A 80 6.65 -0.98 -3.10
C LYS A 80 7.81 -1.62 -3.85
N ASP A 81 9.05 -1.36 -3.43
CA ASP A 81 10.23 -1.94 -4.10
C ASP A 81 10.43 -3.46 -3.91
N LEU A 82 9.41 -4.17 -3.41
CA LEU A 82 9.33 -5.63 -3.40
C LEU A 82 8.45 -6.18 -4.54
N THR A 83 7.69 -5.31 -5.20
CA THR A 83 6.76 -5.67 -6.26
C THR A 83 7.43 -5.39 -7.59
N VAL A 84 7.52 -6.42 -8.44
CA VAL A 84 8.15 -6.28 -9.76
C VAL A 84 7.33 -5.37 -10.67
N THR A 85 8.02 -4.59 -11.47
CA THR A 85 7.43 -3.60 -12.38
C THR A 85 8.25 -3.59 -13.65
N ARG A 86 7.63 -3.90 -14.79
CA ARG A 86 8.29 -4.02 -16.09
C ARG A 86 9.03 -2.73 -16.42
N GLY A 87 10.32 -2.86 -16.73
CA GLY A 87 11.16 -1.73 -17.15
C GLY A 87 11.48 -0.72 -16.05
N VAL A 88 11.13 -0.99 -14.79
CA VAL A 88 11.44 -0.12 -13.63
C VAL A 88 12.29 -0.88 -12.64
N ARG A 89 13.46 -0.32 -12.32
CA ARG A 89 14.42 -0.90 -11.37
C ARG A 89 13.73 -1.32 -10.08
N THR A 90 13.89 -2.59 -9.73
CA THR A 90 13.28 -3.23 -8.55
C THR A 90 14.35 -3.96 -7.76
N THR A 91 14.75 -3.42 -6.61
CA THR A 91 15.96 -3.90 -5.92
C THR A 91 15.67 -4.81 -4.73
N PHE A 92 14.39 -4.94 -4.36
CA PHE A 92 14.00 -5.60 -3.12
C PHE A 92 14.66 -5.02 -1.87
N GLY A 93 15.15 -3.76 -1.93
CA GLY A 93 15.99 -3.17 -0.90
C GLY A 93 17.32 -3.91 -0.68
N SER A 94 17.80 -4.69 -1.64
CA SER A 94 18.98 -5.55 -1.53
C SER A 94 20.07 -5.15 -2.52
N LYS A 95 21.33 -5.24 -2.08
CA LYS A 95 22.48 -5.03 -2.99
C LYS A 95 22.56 -6.09 -4.09
N ILE A 96 22.05 -7.29 -3.83
CA ILE A 96 22.02 -8.41 -4.78
C ILE A 96 21.26 -8.02 -6.06
N PHE A 97 20.20 -7.22 -5.89
CA PHE A 97 19.33 -6.79 -6.98
C PHE A 97 19.46 -5.30 -7.26
N ALA A 98 20.58 -4.66 -6.89
CA ALA A 98 20.74 -3.20 -6.99
C ALA A 98 20.44 -2.65 -8.39
N ASP A 99 20.74 -3.42 -9.44
CA ASP A 99 20.55 -3.07 -10.84
C ASP A 99 19.47 -3.91 -11.56
N TYR A 100 18.67 -4.68 -10.82
CA TYR A 100 17.65 -5.55 -11.42
C TYR A 100 16.50 -4.73 -12.02
N ILE A 101 16.21 -4.97 -13.30
CA ILE A 101 15.10 -4.39 -14.04
C ILE A 101 14.22 -5.54 -14.53
N PRO A 102 13.03 -5.76 -13.93
CA PRO A 102 12.11 -6.81 -14.36
C PRO A 102 11.62 -6.63 -15.79
N ASP A 103 11.40 -7.74 -16.49
CA ASP A 103 10.83 -7.79 -17.83
C ASP A 103 9.29 -7.99 -17.82
N GLN A 104 8.69 -8.12 -16.64
CA GLN A 104 7.25 -8.26 -16.43
C GLN A 104 6.73 -7.44 -15.26
N ASP A 105 5.45 -7.09 -15.33
CA ASP A 105 4.71 -6.46 -14.24
C ASP A 105 4.16 -7.53 -13.30
N ALA A 106 3.98 -7.18 -12.02
CA ALA A 106 3.09 -7.96 -11.17
C ALA A 106 1.63 -7.73 -11.59
N VAL A 107 0.73 -8.70 -11.35
CA VAL A 107 -0.69 -8.62 -11.76
C VAL A 107 -1.35 -7.32 -11.30
N LEU A 108 -1.12 -6.90 -10.05
CA LEU A 108 -1.70 -5.66 -9.53
C LEU A 108 -1.20 -4.43 -10.30
N VAL A 109 0.04 -4.45 -10.80
CA VAL A 109 0.64 -3.34 -11.56
C VAL A 109 0.03 -3.29 -12.96
N GLU A 110 -0.14 -4.46 -13.61
CA GLU A 110 -0.88 -4.59 -14.87
C GLU A 110 -2.27 -3.97 -14.72
N ARG A 111 -3.00 -4.32 -13.66
CA ARG A 111 -4.36 -3.81 -13.38
C ARG A 111 -4.40 -2.31 -13.10
N LEU A 112 -3.48 -1.79 -12.29
CA LEU A 112 -3.40 -0.35 -11.99
C LEU A 112 -3.10 0.47 -13.25
N ARG A 113 -2.21 -0.02 -14.13
CA ARG A 113 -1.92 0.61 -15.43
C ARG A 113 -3.12 0.53 -16.37
N ALA A 114 -3.75 -0.64 -16.49
CA ALA A 114 -4.92 -0.83 -17.34
C ALA A 114 -6.13 0.03 -16.89
N ALA A 115 -6.23 0.33 -15.60
CA ALA A 115 -7.21 1.26 -15.05
C ALA A 115 -6.91 2.75 -15.37
N GLY A 116 -5.81 3.03 -16.08
CA GLY A 116 -5.36 4.38 -16.46
C GLY A 116 -4.53 5.09 -15.40
N GLY A 117 -4.10 4.39 -14.35
CA GLY A 117 -3.23 4.94 -13.32
C GLY A 117 -1.83 5.24 -13.87
N ILE A 118 -1.16 6.25 -13.29
CA ILE A 118 0.19 6.68 -13.68
C ILE A 118 1.19 6.37 -12.57
N LEU A 119 2.20 5.56 -12.86
CA LEU A 119 3.24 5.21 -11.91
C LEU A 119 4.21 6.38 -11.66
N LEU A 120 4.29 6.84 -10.41
CA LEU A 120 5.29 7.83 -9.96
C LEU A 120 6.65 7.21 -9.63
N GLY A 121 6.67 5.94 -9.21
CA GLY A 121 7.91 5.24 -8.93
C GLY A 121 7.78 4.14 -7.88
N LYS A 122 8.95 3.69 -7.39
CA LYS A 122 9.11 2.65 -6.38
C LYS A 122 9.34 3.26 -4.99
N THR A 123 8.59 2.81 -3.99
CA THR A 123 8.74 3.24 -2.59
C THR A 123 9.71 2.33 -1.83
N ASN A 124 10.49 2.95 -0.94
CA ASN A 124 11.55 2.29 -0.20
C ASN A 124 11.00 1.26 0.81
N THR A 125 11.83 0.27 1.10
CA THR A 125 11.50 -0.91 1.91
C THR A 125 12.76 -1.41 2.59
N PRO A 126 12.71 -2.09 3.75
CA PRO A 126 13.86 -2.87 4.18
C PRO A 126 14.10 -4.02 3.22
N GLU A 127 15.33 -4.49 3.23
CA GLU A 127 15.76 -5.63 2.43
C GLU A 127 14.81 -6.82 2.54
N PHE A 128 14.27 -7.27 1.40
CA PHE A 128 13.26 -8.32 1.26
C PHE A 128 11.99 -8.14 2.12
N GLY A 129 11.75 -6.95 2.66
CA GLY A 129 10.67 -6.71 3.61
C GLY A 129 10.86 -7.41 4.95
N CYS A 130 12.10 -7.68 5.38
CA CYS A 130 12.43 -8.58 6.48
C CYS A 130 12.14 -8.04 7.89
N LYS A 131 11.91 -6.73 8.03
CA LYS A 131 11.75 -6.06 9.34
C LYS A 131 10.68 -4.97 9.33
N ALA A 132 10.24 -4.57 10.52
CA ALA A 132 9.29 -3.49 10.75
C ALA A 132 9.95 -2.09 10.85
N LEU A 133 11.11 -1.92 10.21
CA LEU A 133 11.82 -0.66 10.01
C LEU A 133 12.11 -0.51 8.52
N THR A 134 12.07 0.71 8.00
CA THR A 134 12.34 0.96 6.58
C THR A 134 13.73 1.56 6.38
N ASP A 135 14.72 0.69 6.29
CA ASP A 135 16.11 1.01 6.00
C ASP A 135 16.79 -0.15 5.27
N ASN A 136 17.69 0.17 4.34
CA ASN A 136 18.50 -0.82 3.63
C ASN A 136 19.84 -0.25 3.17
N ARG A 137 20.73 -1.13 2.70
CA ARG A 137 22.09 -0.77 2.28
C ARG A 137 22.18 -0.15 0.88
N VAL A 138 21.09 -0.10 0.12
CA VAL A 138 21.04 0.44 -1.25
C VAL A 138 20.67 1.93 -1.22
N PHE A 139 19.64 2.29 -0.45
CA PHE A 139 19.03 3.62 -0.43
C PHE A 139 19.11 4.29 0.94
N GLY A 140 19.45 3.57 2.00
CA GLY A 140 19.44 4.09 3.37
C GLY A 140 18.05 4.08 4.02
N THR A 141 17.89 4.92 5.04
CA THR A 141 16.72 4.94 5.94
C THR A 141 15.63 5.87 5.41
N THR A 142 14.37 5.43 5.49
CA THR A 142 13.18 6.29 5.35
C THR A 142 12.78 6.86 6.70
N TYR A 143 12.40 8.14 6.72
CA TYR A 143 12.01 8.87 7.93
C TYR A 143 10.51 9.16 7.97
N ASN A 144 9.95 9.26 9.19
CA ASN A 144 8.53 9.56 9.39
C ASN A 144 8.25 11.05 9.09
N PRO A 145 7.24 11.38 8.26
CA PRO A 145 6.91 12.77 7.95
C PRO A 145 6.40 13.59 9.13
N TRP A 146 5.86 12.94 10.17
CA TRP A 146 5.43 13.61 11.40
C TRP A 146 6.58 13.94 12.34
N ASN A 147 7.65 13.14 12.30
CA ASN A 147 8.84 13.37 13.09
C ASN A 147 10.07 12.69 12.43
N PRO A 148 11.03 13.45 11.87
CA PRO A 148 12.14 12.88 11.11
C PRO A 148 13.16 12.12 11.96
N VAL A 149 13.08 12.13 13.29
CA VAL A 149 13.90 11.23 14.14
C VAL A 149 13.23 9.88 14.41
N MET A 150 12.01 9.67 13.93
CA MET A 150 11.23 8.45 14.14
C MET A 150 11.12 7.63 12.86
N THR A 151 10.91 6.32 13.03
CA THR A 151 10.64 5.41 11.91
C THR A 151 9.22 5.61 11.36
N PRO A 152 9.00 5.50 10.04
CA PRO A 152 7.66 5.36 9.47
C PRO A 152 7.08 3.95 9.67
N GLY A 153 7.78 3.06 10.39
CA GLY A 153 7.46 1.64 10.47
C GLY A 153 7.97 0.88 9.25
N GLY A 154 7.52 -0.37 9.09
CA GLY A 154 7.94 -1.21 7.99
C GLY A 154 7.11 -2.48 7.85
N SER A 155 7.24 -3.20 6.74
CA SER A 155 8.23 -2.98 5.67
C SER A 155 7.78 -2.03 4.55
N SER A 156 6.54 -1.53 4.56
CA SER A 156 6.04 -0.57 3.55
C SER A 156 6.14 0.89 4.03
N GLY A 157 7.19 1.23 4.79
CA GLY A 157 7.32 2.57 5.37
C GLY A 157 7.57 3.67 4.33
N GLY A 158 8.20 3.36 3.19
CA GLY A 158 8.29 4.29 2.06
C GLY A 158 6.91 4.68 1.54
N ALA A 159 6.03 3.71 1.33
CA ALA A 159 4.64 3.95 0.94
C ALA A 159 3.89 4.77 1.99
N GLY A 160 4.03 4.42 3.28
CA GLY A 160 3.41 5.16 4.39
C GLY A 160 3.84 6.63 4.43
N ALA A 161 5.15 6.88 4.39
CA ALA A 161 5.72 8.22 4.41
C ALA A 161 5.33 9.04 3.18
N ALA A 162 5.34 8.42 1.99
CA ALA A 162 4.97 9.08 0.74
C ALA A 162 3.52 9.57 0.74
N VAL A 163 2.58 8.71 1.14
CA VAL A 163 1.15 9.05 1.18
C VAL A 163 0.86 10.14 2.21
N ALA A 164 1.44 10.02 3.40
CA ALA A 164 1.27 10.99 4.48
C ALA A 164 1.85 12.37 4.13
N ALA A 165 2.97 12.43 3.41
CA ALA A 165 3.61 13.69 2.99
C ALA A 165 2.99 14.32 1.72
N GLY A 166 1.95 13.71 1.15
CA GLY A 166 1.35 14.18 -0.10
C GLY A 166 2.20 13.90 -1.35
N MET A 167 3.17 12.97 -1.29
CA MET A 167 4.02 12.59 -2.44
C MET A 167 3.36 11.53 -3.36
N GLY A 168 2.05 11.33 -3.21
CA GLY A 168 1.23 10.40 -3.98
C GLY A 168 -0.06 10.09 -3.21
N PRO A 169 -1.22 9.94 -3.88
CA PRO A 169 -2.48 9.64 -3.19
C PRO A 169 -2.68 8.12 -2.99
N LEU A 170 -2.10 7.30 -3.87
CA LEU A 170 -2.22 5.84 -3.88
C LEU A 170 -0.84 5.19 -3.79
N ALA A 171 -0.67 4.26 -2.86
CA ALA A 171 0.52 3.43 -2.77
C ALA A 171 0.15 1.97 -2.55
N GLU A 172 0.85 1.08 -3.24
CA GLU A 172 0.81 -0.35 -2.94
C GLU A 172 1.81 -0.66 -1.82
N GLY A 173 1.39 -1.49 -0.88
CA GLY A 173 2.26 -2.14 0.08
C GLY A 173 2.02 -3.64 0.12
N SER A 174 2.90 -4.35 0.82
CA SER A 174 2.75 -5.77 1.10
C SER A 174 2.80 -6.06 2.60
N ASP A 175 2.00 -7.02 3.06
CA ASP A 175 1.77 -7.33 4.48
C ASP A 175 1.76 -8.84 4.70
N LEU A 176 2.81 -9.34 5.35
CA LEU A 176 2.91 -10.71 5.89
C LEU A 176 2.55 -10.72 7.38
N ALA A 177 3.01 -9.70 8.13
CA ALA A 177 2.95 -9.63 9.58
C ALA A 177 2.67 -8.22 10.12
N GLY A 178 1.97 -7.40 9.35
CA GLY A 178 1.67 -6.00 9.67
C GLY A 178 2.36 -4.99 8.76
N SER A 179 3.05 -5.42 7.71
CA SER A 179 3.87 -4.51 6.89
C SER A 179 3.10 -3.47 6.06
N ILE A 180 1.75 -3.53 6.00
CA ILE A 180 0.90 -2.43 5.56
C ILE A 180 0.36 -1.67 6.78
N ARG A 181 -0.16 -2.40 7.77
CA ARG A 181 -0.88 -1.83 8.92
C ARG A 181 0.03 -1.04 9.89
N ILE A 182 1.24 -1.52 10.15
CA ILE A 182 2.25 -0.87 10.99
C ILE A 182 2.63 0.50 10.40
N PRO A 183 3.12 0.59 9.15
CA PRO A 183 3.47 1.90 8.59
C PRO A 183 2.26 2.81 8.38
N ALA A 184 1.08 2.25 8.10
CA ALA A 184 -0.15 3.04 8.06
C ALA A 184 -0.47 3.69 9.42
N SER A 185 -0.37 2.94 10.50
CA SER A 185 -0.55 3.45 11.87
C SER A 185 0.49 4.52 12.23
N PHE A 186 1.77 4.27 11.93
CA PHE A 186 2.86 5.20 12.28
C PHE A 186 2.84 6.49 11.45
N CYS A 187 2.36 6.42 10.21
CA CYS A 187 2.23 7.58 9.33
C CYS A 187 0.84 8.23 9.36
N GLY A 188 -0.10 7.72 10.17
CA GLY A 188 -1.44 8.31 10.29
C GLY A 188 -2.27 8.25 9.01
N ILE A 189 -2.20 7.13 8.28
CA ILE A 189 -2.92 6.92 7.02
C ILE A 189 -3.75 5.62 7.06
N VAL A 190 -4.54 5.37 6.02
CA VAL A 190 -5.27 4.12 5.84
C VAL A 190 -4.36 3.07 5.21
N GLY A 191 -4.32 1.88 5.79
CA GLY A 191 -3.65 0.71 5.22
C GLY A 191 -4.50 -0.52 5.39
N LEU A 192 -4.88 -1.15 4.28
CA LEU A 192 -5.76 -2.32 4.28
C LEU A 192 -4.98 -3.58 3.91
N LYS A 193 -4.98 -4.56 4.81
CA LYS A 193 -4.54 -5.93 4.52
C LYS A 193 -5.77 -6.77 4.11
N PRO A 194 -5.99 -7.05 2.81
CA PRO A 194 -7.13 -7.85 2.40
C PRO A 194 -6.98 -9.33 2.81
N SER A 195 -8.04 -10.11 2.56
CA SER A 195 -7.98 -11.57 2.64
C SER A 195 -6.93 -12.13 1.66
N PRO A 196 -6.16 -13.16 2.04
CA PRO A 196 -5.30 -13.88 1.10
C PRO A 196 -6.07 -14.31 -0.15
N GLY A 197 -5.45 -14.14 -1.33
CA GLY A 197 -6.07 -14.44 -2.60
C GLY A 197 -7.02 -13.37 -3.16
N ARG A 198 -7.38 -12.34 -2.39
CA ARG A 198 -8.24 -11.25 -2.89
C ARG A 198 -7.55 -10.42 -3.97
N ILE A 199 -6.28 -10.11 -3.75
CA ILE A 199 -5.38 -9.56 -4.77
C ILE A 199 -4.40 -10.69 -5.14
N PRO A 200 -4.41 -11.14 -6.40
CA PRO A 200 -3.54 -12.23 -6.83
C PRO A 200 -2.07 -11.80 -6.79
N ARG A 201 -1.20 -12.75 -6.48
CA ARG A 201 0.26 -12.57 -6.41
C ARG A 201 0.93 -13.36 -7.51
N HIS A 202 1.24 -12.67 -8.58
CA HIS A 202 2.12 -13.18 -9.61
C HIS A 202 2.96 -12.04 -10.20
N PRO A 203 4.26 -12.24 -10.47
CA PRO A 203 5.05 -13.42 -10.09
C PRO A 203 5.28 -13.48 -8.56
N THR A 204 5.53 -14.68 -8.04
CA THR A 204 5.87 -14.90 -6.63
C THR A 204 6.84 -16.07 -6.50
N LEU A 205 7.76 -15.97 -5.54
CA LEU A 205 8.71 -17.04 -5.22
C LEU A 205 8.04 -18.19 -4.45
N ASN A 206 6.90 -17.93 -3.81
CA ASN A 206 6.10 -18.95 -3.15
C ASN A 206 4.60 -18.70 -3.41
N ALA A 207 4.05 -19.44 -4.36
CA ALA A 207 2.65 -19.36 -4.75
C ALA A 207 1.67 -19.80 -3.64
N TRP A 208 2.12 -20.64 -2.70
CA TRP A 208 1.29 -21.20 -1.63
C TRP A 208 1.38 -20.43 -0.30
N ASN A 209 2.06 -19.27 -0.27
CA ASN A 209 2.17 -18.46 0.94
C ASN A 209 0.81 -17.85 1.32
N THR A 210 0.17 -18.28 2.40
CA THR A 210 -1.15 -17.74 2.78
C THR A 210 -1.09 -16.50 3.67
N LEU A 211 0.11 -16.04 4.08
CA LEU A 211 0.27 -14.91 5.00
C LEU A 211 0.46 -13.58 4.28
N SER A 212 1.35 -13.55 3.27
CA SER A 212 1.69 -12.31 2.59
C SER A 212 0.60 -11.88 1.61
N VAL A 213 0.16 -10.63 1.66
CA VAL A 213 -0.76 -10.07 0.67
C VAL A 213 -0.29 -8.71 0.21
N HIS A 214 -0.71 -8.29 -0.99
CA HIS A 214 -0.66 -6.89 -1.39
C HIS A 214 -1.87 -6.15 -0.84
N GLY A 215 -1.79 -4.83 -0.75
CA GLY A 215 -2.91 -4.02 -0.29
C GLY A 215 -2.69 -2.53 -0.48
N PRO A 216 -3.77 -1.74 -0.47
CA PRO A 216 -3.70 -0.30 -0.66
C PRO A 216 -3.25 0.41 0.62
N MET A 217 -2.49 1.49 0.42
CA MET A 217 -2.11 2.47 1.42
C MET A 217 -2.47 3.87 0.88
N THR A 218 -3.35 4.58 1.58
CA THR A 218 -4.00 5.82 1.08
C THR A 218 -4.33 6.77 2.24
N ARG A 219 -4.68 8.03 1.95
CA ARG A 219 -5.15 8.97 3.00
C ARG A 219 -6.61 8.78 3.40
N THR A 220 -7.42 8.21 2.52
CA THR A 220 -8.87 8.05 2.74
C THR A 220 -9.32 6.62 2.52
N VAL A 221 -10.36 6.20 3.23
CA VAL A 221 -10.98 4.87 3.07
C VAL A 221 -11.54 4.70 1.65
N ALA A 222 -12.11 5.76 1.07
CA ALA A 222 -12.62 5.75 -0.30
C ALA A 222 -11.53 5.48 -1.34
N ASP A 223 -10.34 6.08 -1.18
CA ASP A 223 -9.21 5.82 -2.08
C ASP A 223 -8.68 4.38 -1.89
N ALA A 224 -8.69 3.84 -0.67
CA ALA A 224 -8.31 2.45 -0.41
C ALA A 224 -9.27 1.46 -1.09
N ALA A 225 -10.58 1.74 -1.00
CA ALA A 225 -11.61 0.95 -1.67
C ALA A 225 -11.47 0.99 -3.20
N LEU A 226 -11.25 2.18 -3.78
CA LEU A 226 -11.01 2.35 -5.21
C LEU A 226 -9.78 1.56 -5.69
N MET A 227 -8.67 1.67 -4.96
CA MET A 227 -7.44 0.96 -5.32
C MET A 227 -7.61 -0.56 -5.15
N LEU A 228 -8.30 -1.01 -4.10
CA LEU A 228 -8.64 -2.42 -3.90
C LEU A 228 -9.52 -2.95 -5.04
N GLN A 229 -10.54 -2.19 -5.47
CA GLN A 229 -11.43 -2.55 -6.57
C GLN A 229 -10.66 -2.82 -7.86
N VAL A 230 -9.62 -2.04 -8.13
CA VAL A 230 -8.76 -2.22 -9.31
C VAL A 230 -7.82 -3.40 -9.16
N MET A 231 -7.20 -3.58 -7.99
CA MET A 231 -6.21 -4.64 -7.79
C MET A 231 -6.83 -6.04 -7.60
N ALA A 232 -8.04 -6.12 -7.07
CA ALA A 232 -8.70 -7.37 -6.72
C ALA A 232 -9.29 -8.12 -7.93
N GLY A 233 -9.55 -9.41 -7.74
CA GLY A 233 -10.22 -10.28 -8.72
C GLY A 233 -9.37 -11.46 -9.17
N PRO A 234 -9.99 -12.49 -9.78
CA PRO A 234 -9.36 -13.76 -10.08
C PRO A 234 -8.19 -13.63 -11.08
N ASP A 235 -7.15 -14.44 -10.91
CA ASP A 235 -6.06 -14.60 -11.89
C ASP A 235 -5.48 -16.02 -11.81
N ASP A 236 -5.53 -16.77 -12.91
CA ASP A 236 -5.11 -18.19 -12.96
C ASP A 236 -3.60 -18.38 -12.73
N ARG A 237 -2.80 -17.32 -12.77
CA ARG A 237 -1.36 -17.37 -12.48
C ARG A 237 -1.06 -17.46 -10.98
N ASP A 238 -2.06 -17.21 -10.11
CA ASP A 238 -1.96 -17.40 -8.66
C ASP A 238 -2.94 -18.49 -8.18
N PRO A 239 -2.44 -19.66 -7.72
CA PRO A 239 -3.29 -20.76 -7.27
C PRO A 239 -4.11 -20.44 -6.01
N LEU A 240 -3.78 -19.37 -5.28
CA LEU A 240 -4.55 -18.91 -4.12
C LEU A 240 -5.58 -17.83 -4.48
N SER A 241 -5.67 -17.41 -5.75
CA SER A 241 -6.59 -16.37 -6.16
C SER A 241 -8.04 -16.75 -5.85
N LEU A 242 -8.77 -15.82 -5.21
CA LEU A 242 -10.19 -16.01 -4.91
C LEU A 242 -11.03 -15.80 -6.18
N PRO A 243 -12.18 -16.49 -6.30
CA PRO A 243 -13.14 -16.24 -7.37
C PRO A 243 -13.72 -14.82 -7.26
N GLN A 244 -14.21 -14.30 -8.40
CA GLN A 244 -14.99 -13.06 -8.39
C GLN A 244 -16.38 -13.35 -7.80
N THR A 245 -16.71 -12.70 -6.69
CA THR A 245 -17.98 -12.90 -5.97
C THR A 245 -18.91 -11.68 -6.02
N GLY A 246 -18.60 -10.72 -6.89
CA GLY A 246 -19.45 -9.56 -7.18
C GLY A 246 -19.31 -8.41 -6.17
N GLU A 247 -18.26 -8.39 -5.36
CA GLU A 247 -18.02 -7.29 -4.42
C GLU A 247 -17.75 -5.96 -5.13
N ASP A 248 -18.43 -4.93 -4.67
CA ASP A 248 -18.16 -3.53 -5.02
C ASP A 248 -17.65 -2.80 -3.77
N PHE A 249 -16.33 -2.67 -3.68
CA PHE A 249 -15.68 -2.03 -2.54
C PHE A 249 -15.95 -0.52 -2.52
N CYS A 250 -16.11 0.11 -3.69
CA CYS A 250 -16.42 1.52 -3.81
C CYS A 250 -17.83 1.83 -3.29
N ALA A 251 -18.81 0.98 -3.59
CA ALA A 251 -20.16 1.10 -3.06
C ALA A 251 -20.22 0.86 -1.54
N ALA A 252 -19.42 -0.09 -1.03
CA ALA A 252 -19.39 -0.43 0.39
C ALA A 252 -18.94 0.72 1.32
N VAL A 253 -18.31 1.76 0.77
CA VAL A 253 -17.82 2.93 1.52
C VAL A 253 -18.63 4.20 1.24
N GLN A 254 -19.79 4.07 0.58
CA GLN A 254 -20.72 5.14 0.32
C GLN A 254 -21.94 5.07 1.25
N GLY A 255 -22.54 6.23 1.53
CA GLY A 255 -23.77 6.36 2.31
C GLY A 255 -23.55 6.41 3.83
N ASP A 256 -24.65 6.61 4.55
CA ASP A 256 -24.66 6.56 6.01
C ASP A 256 -24.59 5.10 6.48
N LEU A 257 -23.71 4.85 7.46
CA LEU A 257 -23.55 3.53 8.06
C LEU A 257 -24.40 3.44 9.33
N ASP A 258 -25.50 2.70 9.26
CA ASP A 258 -26.20 2.20 10.45
C ASP A 258 -25.57 0.86 10.86
N LEU A 259 -24.95 0.83 12.03
CA LEU A 259 -24.30 -0.37 12.56
C LEU A 259 -25.22 -1.16 13.51
N THR A 260 -26.51 -0.83 13.56
CA THR A 260 -27.51 -1.53 14.39
C THR A 260 -27.45 -3.04 14.17
N GLY A 261 -27.16 -3.76 15.25
CA GLY A 261 -27.07 -5.23 15.25
C GLY A 261 -25.70 -5.79 14.83
N LEU A 262 -24.74 -4.96 14.41
CA LEU A 262 -23.37 -5.39 14.19
C LEU A 262 -22.69 -5.67 15.53
N ARG A 263 -22.09 -6.85 15.67
CA ARG A 263 -21.33 -7.25 16.87
C ARG A 263 -19.84 -7.03 16.64
N ILE A 264 -19.20 -6.33 17.57
CA ILE A 264 -17.80 -5.94 17.48
C ILE A 264 -17.09 -6.42 18.73
N ALA A 265 -16.12 -7.31 18.57
CA ALA A 265 -15.19 -7.67 19.65
C ALA A 265 -14.04 -6.66 19.67
N TRP A 266 -13.72 -6.14 20.85
CA TRP A 266 -12.61 -5.21 21.08
C TRP A 266 -11.65 -5.76 22.12
N THR A 267 -10.36 -5.54 21.92
CA THR A 267 -9.34 -5.82 22.93
C THR A 267 -8.19 -4.83 22.74
N PRO A 268 -7.65 -4.26 23.82
CA PRO A 268 -6.60 -3.26 23.73
C PRO A 268 -5.22 -3.86 23.42
N ASP A 269 -5.03 -5.17 23.62
CA ASP A 269 -3.71 -5.83 23.56
C ASP A 269 -3.75 -7.27 23.03
N LEU A 270 -4.91 -7.77 22.62
CA LEU A 270 -5.12 -9.16 22.16
C LEU A 270 -4.73 -10.22 23.20
N ASN A 271 -4.53 -9.82 24.47
CA ASN A 271 -3.86 -10.65 25.49
C ASN A 271 -2.48 -11.19 25.06
N MET A 272 -1.82 -10.53 24.10
CA MET A 272 -0.55 -10.97 23.52
C MET A 272 0.61 -10.01 23.75
N VAL A 273 0.35 -8.71 23.71
CA VAL A 273 1.42 -7.70 23.62
C VAL A 273 1.19 -6.54 24.58
N PRO A 274 2.25 -5.99 25.20
CA PRO A 274 2.10 -4.75 25.94
C PRO A 274 1.72 -3.60 24.98
N VAL A 275 0.80 -2.74 25.41
CA VAL A 275 0.38 -1.54 24.67
C VAL A 275 0.46 -0.34 25.60
N GLU A 276 1.10 0.72 25.12
CA GLU A 276 1.27 1.98 25.85
C GLU A 276 -0.08 2.54 26.32
N PRO A 277 -0.19 3.05 27.58
CA PRO A 277 -1.46 3.53 28.13
C PRO A 277 -2.16 4.57 27.25
N VAL A 278 -1.39 5.49 26.65
CA VAL A 278 -1.94 6.53 25.77
C VAL A 278 -2.57 5.94 24.51
N VAL A 279 -2.01 4.86 23.95
CA VAL A 279 -2.56 4.18 22.78
C VAL A 279 -3.85 3.45 23.17
N LYS A 280 -3.86 2.77 24.33
CA LYS A 280 -5.07 2.14 24.87
C LYS A 280 -6.21 3.14 25.02
N GLU A 281 -5.92 4.32 25.58
CA GLU A 281 -6.92 5.38 25.77
C GLU A 281 -7.48 5.91 24.45
N ILE A 282 -6.62 6.18 23.47
CA ILE A 282 -7.05 6.66 22.13
C ILE A 282 -7.92 5.60 21.44
N CYS A 283 -7.51 4.33 21.47
CA CYS A 283 -8.28 3.24 20.87
C CYS A 283 -9.62 3.00 21.57
N ALA A 284 -9.67 3.12 22.91
CA ALA A 284 -10.91 3.01 23.68
C ALA A 284 -11.89 4.14 23.33
N LYS A 285 -11.40 5.36 23.08
CA LYS A 285 -12.24 6.46 22.59
C LYS A 285 -12.72 6.20 21.15
N ALA A 286 -11.85 5.68 20.28
CA ALA A 286 -12.20 5.39 18.90
C ALA A 286 -13.24 4.28 18.78
N VAL A 287 -13.19 3.24 19.63
CA VAL A 287 -14.16 2.13 19.56
C VAL A 287 -15.57 2.55 19.96
N GLN A 288 -15.70 3.58 20.82
CA GLN A 288 -16.99 4.11 21.24
C GLN A 288 -17.82 4.65 20.05
N VAL A 289 -17.16 5.15 19.00
CA VAL A 289 -17.84 5.63 17.78
C VAL A 289 -18.71 4.53 17.16
N PHE A 290 -18.28 3.26 17.20
CA PHE A 290 -19.08 2.17 16.66
C PHE A 290 -20.34 1.91 17.48
N ALA A 291 -20.27 2.05 18.81
CA ALA A 291 -21.43 1.93 19.69
C ALA A 291 -22.41 3.10 19.49
N ASP A 292 -21.89 4.32 19.30
CA ASP A 292 -22.69 5.51 19.03
C ASP A 292 -23.44 5.40 17.68
N LEU A 293 -22.90 4.62 16.73
CA LEU A 293 -23.52 4.28 15.45
C LEU A 293 -24.46 3.04 15.51
N GLY A 294 -24.76 2.52 16.71
CA GLY A 294 -25.70 1.41 16.93
C GLY A 294 -25.06 0.02 17.03
N GLY A 295 -23.73 -0.08 16.90
CA GLY A 295 -23.00 -1.34 17.07
C GLY A 295 -23.00 -1.84 18.51
N ILE A 296 -22.89 -3.16 18.68
CA ILE A 296 -22.74 -3.82 19.98
C ILE A 296 -21.27 -4.13 20.19
N VAL A 297 -20.59 -3.31 21.00
CA VAL A 297 -19.16 -3.46 21.31
C VAL A 297 -19.01 -4.26 22.60
N GLU A 298 -18.31 -5.39 22.52
CA GLU A 298 -18.00 -6.26 23.65
C GLU A 298 -16.48 -6.42 23.77
N GLU A 299 -15.93 -6.34 24.98
CA GLU A 299 -14.53 -6.70 25.18
C GLU A 299 -14.38 -8.22 25.02
N GLY A 300 -13.47 -8.63 24.14
CA GLY A 300 -13.25 -10.03 23.82
C GLY A 300 -12.05 -10.21 22.91
N SER A 301 -11.28 -11.26 23.18
CA SER A 301 -10.15 -11.67 22.34
C SER A 301 -10.24 -13.17 22.08
N PRO A 302 -9.95 -13.63 20.84
CA PRO A 302 -9.57 -15.01 20.63
C PRO A 302 -8.40 -15.40 21.53
N ASP A 303 -8.29 -16.69 21.82
CA ASP A 303 -7.09 -17.26 22.43
C ASP A 303 -5.96 -17.27 21.39
N PHE A 304 -4.87 -16.58 21.72
CA PHE A 304 -3.67 -16.49 20.90
C PHE A 304 -2.47 -17.18 21.56
N GLU A 305 -2.69 -18.08 22.52
CA GLU A 305 -1.64 -18.92 23.07
C GLU A 305 -0.86 -19.63 21.92
N GLY A 306 0.47 -19.61 22.01
CA GLY A 306 1.36 -20.19 21.00
C GLY A 306 1.47 -19.40 19.68
N ALA A 307 0.73 -18.31 19.47
CA ALA A 307 0.76 -17.56 18.22
C ALA A 307 2.14 -17.00 17.86
N HIS A 308 2.95 -16.61 18.85
CA HIS A 308 4.33 -16.16 18.63
C HIS A 308 5.23 -17.26 18.07
N GLU A 309 5.15 -18.47 18.63
CA GLU A 309 5.93 -19.62 18.17
C GLU A 309 5.48 -20.04 16.77
N LEU A 310 4.16 -20.17 16.55
CA LEU A 310 3.59 -20.48 15.25
C LEU A 310 4.05 -19.47 14.19
N PHE A 311 3.96 -18.18 14.51
CA PHE A 311 4.40 -17.13 13.61
C PHE A 311 5.90 -17.20 13.34
N ALA A 312 6.73 -17.45 14.35
CA ALA A 312 8.18 -17.59 14.17
C ALA A 312 8.53 -18.73 13.21
N VAL A 313 7.89 -19.90 13.34
CA VAL A 313 8.07 -21.05 12.46
C VAL A 313 7.61 -20.74 11.03
N LEU A 314 6.40 -20.22 10.87
CA LEU A 314 5.85 -19.87 9.55
C LEU A 314 6.69 -18.81 8.85
N ASN A 315 7.07 -17.75 9.56
CA ASN A 315 7.90 -16.69 9.00
C ASN A 315 9.29 -17.22 8.61
N ALA A 316 9.95 -18.02 9.46
CA ALA A 316 11.25 -18.62 9.12
C ALA A 316 11.17 -19.49 7.86
N ASN A 317 10.17 -20.36 7.76
CA ASN A 317 9.96 -21.21 6.58
C ASN A 317 9.73 -20.38 5.31
N LEU A 318 8.84 -19.39 5.35
CA LEU A 318 8.54 -18.54 4.21
C LEU A 318 9.74 -17.71 3.76
N ARG A 319 10.57 -17.24 4.71
CA ARG A 319 11.81 -16.51 4.39
C ARG A 319 12.83 -17.41 3.73
N MET A 320 13.07 -18.61 4.26
CA MET A 320 13.98 -19.56 3.64
C MET A 320 13.51 -19.96 2.24
N ALA A 321 12.22 -20.19 2.03
CA ALA A 321 11.68 -20.51 0.71
C ALA A 321 11.82 -19.36 -0.30
N ALA A 322 11.70 -18.11 0.16
CA ALA A 322 11.75 -16.94 -0.73
C ALA A 322 13.18 -16.43 -0.98
N VAL A 323 14.06 -16.47 0.02
CA VAL A 323 15.38 -15.82 -0.07
C VAL A 323 16.54 -16.69 0.39
N GLY A 324 16.31 -17.97 0.70
CA GLY A 324 17.34 -18.90 1.16
C GLY A 324 18.52 -19.03 0.21
N ASP A 325 18.25 -19.04 -1.10
CA ASP A 325 19.28 -19.15 -2.14
C ASP A 325 20.22 -17.93 -2.20
N TYR A 326 19.83 -16.81 -1.60
CA TYR A 326 20.63 -15.57 -1.57
C TYR A 326 21.45 -15.41 -0.29
N VAL A 327 21.32 -16.33 0.68
CA VAL A 327 21.96 -16.20 2.01
C VAL A 327 23.48 -16.12 1.90
N GLU A 328 24.10 -16.92 1.03
CA GLU A 328 25.56 -16.90 0.83
C GLU A 328 26.05 -15.58 0.21
N GLN A 329 25.33 -15.07 -0.78
CA GLN A 329 25.63 -13.78 -1.43
C GLN A 329 25.48 -12.59 -0.47
N TRP A 330 24.72 -12.77 0.61
CA TRP A 330 24.51 -11.75 1.62
C TRP A 330 25.72 -11.57 2.57
N ALA A 331 26.56 -12.60 2.68
CA ALA A 331 27.73 -12.59 3.56
C ALA A 331 28.91 -11.80 2.98
N GLU A 332 28.86 -11.44 1.69
CA GLU A 332 29.85 -10.66 0.95
C GLU A 332 29.55 -9.13 0.95
#